data_AF-A0A4D4MRU0-F1
#
_entry.id   AF-A0A4D4MRU0-F1
#
_cell.length_a   1.000
_cell.length_b   1.000
_cell.length_c   1.000
_cell.angle_alpha   90.00
_cell.angle_beta   90.00
_cell.angle_gamma   90.00
#
_symmetry.space_group_name_H-M   'P 1'
#
loop_
_entity.id
_entity.type
_entity.pdbx_description
1 polymer ?
#
loop_
_entity_poly.entity_id
_entity_poly.type
_entity_poly.pdbx_seq_one_letter_code
_entity_poly.pdbx_strand_id
1 'polypeptide(L)'
;MLAMMIHGWMPGWEIVYWIVPVGDPPGNAWGSQAYEILWYLRTYLWFVWLSPVLLWVFRKAPIPVLLLSLVPIVVFQFGWQPPWNRFGSALTDIATYLFCWLVGFAHREGVLQRLKPVAVVALSLAALAYGGWYAFAHQGEFGTYDLDENPLAQAFWSAGFVALLMYFKAHYDVDFAWLARFKRLDRIVTIFNGRAVTIYLWHEIALILAVPLIDQFWKVPAFEKWLPLESQWFMFGIGWALIWIAVPLVGWVEDVAAKKKPKLLP
;
A
#
# COMPACT_ATOMS: atom_id res chain seq x y z
N MET A 1 18.49 11.44 -11.62
CA MET A 1 19.81 11.15 -12.23
C MET A 1 20.93 12.04 -11.66
N LEU A 2 20.82 13.37 -11.66
CA LEU A 2 21.87 14.25 -11.11
C LEU A 2 22.16 14.02 -9.61
N ALA A 3 21.12 13.79 -8.79
CA ALA A 3 21.27 13.54 -7.35
C ALA A 3 22.06 12.27 -7.02
N MET A 4 21.98 11.23 -7.87
CA MET A 4 22.68 9.96 -7.66
C MET A 4 24.17 10.04 -8.04
N MET A 5 24.50 10.89 -9.01
CA MET A 5 25.87 11.16 -9.46
C MET A 5 26.68 11.95 -8.43
N ILE A 6 26.02 12.87 -7.70
CA ILE A 6 26.64 13.69 -6.64
C ILE A 6 27.07 12.83 -5.43
N HIS A 7 26.40 11.68 -5.19
CA HIS A 7 26.72 10.76 -4.11
C HIS A 7 27.60 9.57 -4.53
N GLY A 8 28.33 9.69 -5.64
CA GLY A 8 29.40 8.74 -6.02
C GLY A 8 28.94 7.42 -6.61
N TRP A 9 27.70 7.32 -7.09
CA TRP A 9 27.17 6.09 -7.69
C TRP A 9 27.34 6.09 -9.23
N MET A 10 27.93 5.01 -9.76
CA MET A 10 27.92 4.72 -11.21
C MET A 10 26.85 3.67 -11.49
N PRO A 11 25.88 3.95 -12.39
CA PRO A 11 24.83 2.99 -12.69
C PRO A 11 25.34 1.85 -13.59
N GLY A 12 25.15 0.60 -13.14
CA GLY A 12 25.22 -0.58 -14.01
C GLY A 12 23.90 -0.84 -14.76
N TRP A 13 23.76 -2.04 -15.32
CA TRP A 13 22.53 -2.52 -15.99
C TRP A 13 21.28 -2.54 -15.09
N GLU A 14 21.48 -2.43 -13.78
CA GLU A 14 20.45 -2.44 -12.72
C GLU A 14 19.58 -1.18 -12.71
N ILE A 15 19.93 -0.13 -13.48
CA ILE A 15 19.05 1.04 -13.72
C ILE A 15 17.70 0.62 -14.30
N VAL A 16 17.63 -0.51 -15.01
CA VAL A 16 16.37 -0.99 -15.59
C VAL A 16 15.32 -1.24 -14.51
N TYR A 17 15.70 -1.56 -13.27
CA TYR A 17 14.76 -1.73 -12.15
C TYR A 17 14.10 -0.42 -11.69
N TRP A 18 14.68 0.74 -12.04
CA TRP A 18 14.02 2.04 -11.84
C TRP A 18 12.93 2.32 -12.90
N ILE A 19 12.97 1.64 -14.05
CA ILE A 19 12.02 1.80 -15.16
C ILE A 19 10.98 0.67 -15.18
N VAL A 20 11.41 -0.54 -14.85
CA VAL A 20 10.58 -1.74 -14.70
C VAL A 20 10.96 -2.42 -13.39
N PRO A 21 10.25 -2.15 -12.28
CA PRO A 21 10.60 -2.66 -10.95
C PRO A 21 10.23 -4.13 -10.82
N VAL A 22 10.88 -5.01 -11.59
CA VAL A 22 10.80 -6.46 -11.41
C VAL A 22 11.57 -6.90 -10.15
N GLY A 23 12.49 -6.05 -9.66
CA GLY A 23 13.33 -6.22 -8.47
C GLY A 23 13.66 -4.87 -7.83
N ASP A 24 14.28 -4.89 -6.64
CA ASP A 24 14.71 -3.66 -5.96
C ASP A 24 15.90 -3.03 -6.65
N PRO A 25 15.91 -1.71 -6.89
CA PRO A 25 17.14 -1.05 -7.29
C PRO A 25 18.17 -1.10 -6.15
N PRO A 26 19.47 -1.12 -6.47
CA PRO A 26 20.51 -0.90 -5.46
C PRO A 26 20.38 0.52 -4.87
N GLY A 27 20.46 0.65 -3.54
CA GLY A 27 20.30 1.94 -2.86
C GLY A 27 21.02 2.00 -1.51
N ASN A 28 21.58 3.18 -1.17
CA ASN A 28 22.01 3.53 0.20
C ASN A 28 20.77 3.93 1.05
N ALA A 29 20.95 4.51 2.24
CA ALA A 29 19.85 4.99 3.10
C ALA A 29 18.85 5.96 2.43
N TRP A 30 19.21 6.55 1.29
CA TRP A 30 18.35 7.39 0.45
C TRP A 30 17.54 6.57 -0.58
N GLY A 31 18.00 5.36 -0.93
CA GLY A 31 17.30 4.41 -1.80
C GLY A 31 16.36 3.45 -1.05
N SER A 32 16.49 3.31 0.27
CA SER A 32 15.53 2.52 1.08
C SER A 32 14.13 3.14 1.10
N GLN A 33 14.00 4.45 0.93
CA GLN A 33 12.69 5.11 0.84
C GLN A 33 12.07 4.97 -0.56
N ALA A 34 12.90 4.90 -1.60
CA ALA A 34 12.43 4.52 -2.93
C ALA A 34 12.02 3.04 -3.01
N TYR A 35 12.58 2.20 -2.13
CA TYR A 35 12.25 0.78 -1.99
C TYR A 35 10.76 0.60 -1.66
N GLU A 36 10.20 1.38 -0.74
CA GLU A 36 8.79 1.30 -0.32
C GLU A 36 7.81 1.52 -1.49
N ILE A 37 8.04 2.54 -2.32
CA ILE A 37 7.22 2.79 -3.52
C ILE A 37 7.41 1.67 -4.55
N LEU A 38 8.66 1.27 -4.79
CA LEU A 38 9.01 0.32 -5.85
C LEU A 38 8.60 -1.11 -5.51
N TRP A 39 8.53 -1.43 -4.22
CA TRP A 39 8.00 -2.67 -3.69
C TRP A 39 6.54 -2.85 -4.10
N TYR A 40 5.69 -1.83 -3.88
CA TYR A 40 4.28 -1.91 -4.27
C TYR A 40 4.14 -2.12 -5.78
N LEU A 41 4.86 -1.32 -6.58
CA LEU A 41 4.79 -1.40 -8.03
C LEU A 41 5.28 -2.77 -8.53
N ARG A 42 6.33 -3.33 -7.90
CA ARG A 42 6.81 -4.68 -8.18
C ARG A 42 5.75 -5.73 -7.90
N THR A 43 5.23 -5.74 -6.68
CA THR A 43 4.24 -6.71 -6.23
C THR A 43 3.02 -6.66 -7.13
N TYR A 44 2.58 -5.44 -7.49
CA TYR A 44 1.52 -5.22 -8.46
C TYR A 44 1.86 -5.80 -9.85
N LEU A 45 3.04 -5.52 -10.39
CA LEU A 45 3.47 -6.07 -11.69
C LEU A 45 3.50 -7.60 -11.69
N TRP A 46 4.03 -8.22 -10.63
CA TRP A 46 4.02 -9.67 -10.47
C TRP A 46 2.59 -10.22 -10.44
N PHE A 47 1.69 -9.59 -9.70
CA PHE A 47 0.29 -9.99 -9.70
C PHE A 47 -0.36 -9.85 -11.07
N VAL A 48 -0.12 -8.77 -11.81
CA VAL A 48 -0.64 -8.61 -13.18
C VAL A 48 -0.10 -9.70 -14.10
N TRP A 49 1.19 -10.02 -14.00
CA TRP A 49 1.82 -11.09 -14.77
C TRP A 49 1.30 -12.48 -14.42
N LEU A 50 1.10 -12.76 -13.13
CA LEU A 50 0.59 -14.04 -12.63
C LEU A 50 -0.93 -14.18 -12.77
N SER A 51 -1.65 -13.07 -12.92
CA SER A 51 -3.12 -13.01 -13.02
C SER A 51 -3.74 -14.01 -13.99
N PRO A 52 -3.29 -14.19 -15.25
CA PRO A 52 -3.90 -15.18 -16.14
C PRO A 52 -3.85 -16.61 -15.57
N VAL A 53 -2.74 -16.99 -14.95
CA VAL A 53 -2.57 -18.32 -14.32
C VAL A 53 -3.40 -18.41 -13.05
N LEU A 54 -3.29 -17.41 -12.16
CA LEU A 54 -4.05 -17.34 -10.92
C LEU A 54 -5.56 -17.38 -11.18
N LEU A 55 -6.04 -16.65 -12.19
CA LEU A 55 -7.44 -16.62 -12.58
C LEU A 55 -7.89 -17.97 -13.17
N TRP A 56 -7.05 -18.61 -13.97
CA TRP A 56 -7.33 -19.95 -14.49
C TRP A 56 -7.50 -20.96 -13.36
N VAL A 57 -6.59 -20.98 -12.37
CA VAL A 57 -6.69 -21.83 -11.18
C VAL A 57 -7.90 -21.47 -10.34
N PHE A 58 -8.12 -20.17 -10.08
CA PHE A 58 -9.23 -19.67 -9.27
C PHE A 58 -10.60 -20.07 -9.83
N ARG A 59 -10.78 -20.02 -11.16
CA ARG A 59 -12.03 -20.43 -11.81
C ARG A 59 -12.36 -21.92 -11.65
N LYS A 60 -11.36 -22.77 -11.40
CA LYS A 60 -11.59 -24.21 -11.16
C LYS A 60 -12.19 -24.48 -9.78
N ALA A 61 -11.70 -23.76 -8.76
CA ALA A 61 -12.10 -23.97 -7.38
C ALA A 61 -11.95 -22.68 -6.57
N PRO A 62 -12.87 -21.71 -6.69
CA PRO A 62 -12.65 -20.35 -6.16
C PRO A 62 -12.54 -20.29 -4.64
N ILE A 63 -13.37 -21.05 -3.91
CA ILE A 63 -13.35 -21.04 -2.43
C ILE A 63 -12.09 -21.73 -1.89
N PRO A 64 -11.74 -22.97 -2.31
CA PRO A 64 -10.49 -23.59 -1.87
C PRO A 64 -9.27 -22.76 -2.23
N VAL A 65 -9.18 -22.22 -3.45
CA VAL A 65 -8.03 -21.42 -3.89
C VAL A 65 -7.91 -20.13 -3.07
N LEU A 66 -9.04 -19.48 -2.73
CA LEU A 66 -9.03 -18.32 -1.85
C LEU A 66 -8.50 -18.66 -0.46
N LEU A 67 -8.98 -19.74 0.17
CA LEU A 67 -8.50 -20.14 1.50
C LEU A 67 -7.04 -20.61 1.48
N LEU A 68 -6.66 -21.37 0.46
CA LEU A 68 -5.28 -21.87 0.30
C LEU A 68 -4.27 -20.76 0.03
N SER A 69 -4.71 -19.57 -0.40
CA SER A 69 -3.80 -18.45 -0.63
C SER A 69 -3.14 -17.89 0.63
N LEU A 70 -3.65 -18.21 1.82
CA LEU A 70 -3.02 -17.88 3.10
C LEU A 70 -1.98 -18.93 3.55
N VAL A 71 -1.93 -20.09 2.89
CA VAL A 71 -0.98 -21.15 3.26
C VAL A 71 0.48 -20.73 3.04
N PRO A 72 0.87 -20.08 1.91
CA PRO A 72 2.25 -19.68 1.69
C PRO A 72 2.82 -18.81 2.81
N ILE A 73 2.06 -17.83 3.32
CA ILE A 73 2.55 -16.93 4.38
C ILE A 73 2.72 -17.66 5.72
N VAL A 74 1.82 -18.61 6.02
CA VAL A 74 1.95 -19.48 7.20
C VAL A 74 3.18 -20.39 7.08
N VAL A 75 3.41 -20.97 5.90
CA VAL A 75 4.58 -21.81 5.64
C VAL A 75 5.86 -20.99 5.77
N PHE A 76 5.87 -19.75 5.30
CA PHE A 76 7.04 -18.89 5.41
C PHE A 76 7.38 -18.51 6.84
N GLN A 77 6.36 -18.32 7.68
CA GLN A 77 6.56 -18.02 9.09
C GLN A 77 7.03 -19.22 9.90
N PHE A 78 6.41 -20.40 9.72
CA PHE A 78 6.60 -21.54 10.64
C PHE A 78 7.43 -22.70 10.07
N GLY A 79 7.57 -22.81 8.75
CA GLY A 79 8.17 -23.97 8.10
C GLY A 79 9.47 -23.69 7.36
N TRP A 80 9.49 -22.62 6.56
CA TRP A 80 10.64 -22.29 5.72
C TRP A 80 10.76 -20.79 5.49
N GLN A 81 11.80 -20.17 6.04
CA GLN A 81 12.04 -18.74 5.83
C GLN A 81 12.56 -18.47 4.42
N PRO A 82 11.93 -17.55 3.67
CA PRO A 82 12.44 -17.09 2.39
C PRO A 82 13.87 -16.53 2.53
N PRO A 83 14.70 -16.66 1.48
CA PRO A 83 16.08 -16.17 1.52
C PRO A 83 16.13 -14.64 1.72
N TRP A 84 17.12 -14.14 2.46
CA TRP A 84 17.36 -12.71 2.71
C TRP A 84 17.92 -11.98 1.49
N ASN A 85 17.22 -12.08 0.36
CA ASN A 85 17.56 -11.44 -0.90
C ASN A 85 16.29 -10.89 -1.57
N ARG A 86 16.47 -10.13 -2.67
CA ARG A 86 15.37 -9.51 -3.42
C ARG A 86 14.26 -10.48 -3.82
N PHE A 87 14.62 -11.74 -4.08
CA PHE A 87 13.66 -12.77 -4.45
C PHE A 87 12.83 -13.23 -3.25
N GLY A 88 13.44 -13.41 -2.08
CA GLY A 88 12.71 -13.76 -0.87
C GLY A 88 11.79 -12.65 -0.39
N SER A 89 12.20 -11.38 -0.50
CA SER A 89 11.30 -10.24 -0.24
C SER A 89 10.07 -10.31 -1.16
N ALA A 90 10.27 -10.37 -2.48
CA ALA A 90 9.17 -10.47 -3.45
C ALA A 90 8.25 -11.68 -3.19
N LEU A 91 8.81 -12.80 -2.73
CA LEU A 91 8.05 -14.00 -2.43
C LEU A 91 7.18 -13.81 -1.18
N THR A 92 7.73 -13.20 -0.12
CA THR A 92 6.98 -12.81 1.08
C THR A 92 5.85 -11.85 0.71
N ASP A 93 6.12 -10.86 -0.13
CA ASP A 93 5.13 -9.86 -0.56
C ASP A 93 3.97 -10.50 -1.31
N ILE A 94 4.29 -11.36 -2.28
CA ILE A 94 3.27 -12.11 -3.01
C ILE A 94 2.45 -12.94 -2.01
N ALA A 95 3.08 -13.64 -1.07
CA ALA A 95 2.37 -14.45 -0.07
C ALA A 95 1.46 -13.62 0.85
N THR A 96 1.92 -12.44 1.28
CA THR A 96 1.15 -11.53 2.15
C THR A 96 -0.11 -11.00 1.46
N TYR A 97 0.01 -10.63 0.17
CA TYR A 97 -1.05 -9.93 -0.56
C TYR A 97 -1.88 -10.82 -1.51
N LEU A 98 -1.51 -12.09 -1.69
CA LEU A 98 -2.17 -13.02 -2.62
C LEU A 98 -3.66 -13.17 -2.32
N PHE A 99 -4.03 -13.29 -1.03
CA PHE A 99 -5.43 -13.39 -0.63
C PHE A 99 -6.21 -12.15 -1.09
N CYS A 100 -5.69 -10.96 -0.81
CA CYS A 100 -6.34 -9.69 -1.18
C CYS A 100 -6.54 -9.59 -2.71
N TRP A 101 -5.55 -10.02 -3.49
CA TRP A 101 -5.66 -10.08 -4.94
C TRP A 101 -6.78 -11.01 -5.41
N LEU A 102 -6.84 -12.23 -4.84
CA LEU A 102 -7.86 -13.22 -5.18
C LEU A 102 -9.27 -12.82 -4.72
N VAL A 103 -9.42 -12.07 -3.62
CA VAL A 103 -10.71 -11.46 -3.26
C VAL A 103 -11.20 -10.54 -4.37
N GLY A 104 -10.30 -9.81 -5.04
CA GLY A 104 -10.64 -9.01 -6.22
C GLY A 104 -11.22 -9.85 -7.37
N PHE A 105 -10.66 -11.04 -7.62
CA PHE A 105 -11.24 -12.00 -8.57
C PHE A 105 -12.58 -12.55 -8.07
N ALA A 106 -12.69 -12.87 -6.77
CA ALA A 106 -13.94 -13.33 -6.16
C ALA A 106 -15.07 -12.32 -6.28
N HIS A 107 -14.76 -11.03 -6.15
CA HIS A 107 -15.70 -9.93 -6.37
C HIS A 107 -16.11 -9.85 -7.85
N ARG A 108 -15.14 -9.86 -8.78
CA ARG A 108 -15.40 -9.74 -10.23
C ARG A 108 -16.18 -10.92 -10.81
N GLU A 109 -15.90 -12.14 -10.37
CA GLU A 109 -16.57 -13.37 -10.82
C GLU A 109 -17.90 -13.63 -10.07
N GLY A 110 -18.32 -12.70 -9.20
CA GLY A 110 -19.57 -12.82 -8.42
C GLY A 110 -19.56 -13.96 -7.39
N VAL A 111 -18.39 -14.50 -7.06
CA VAL A 111 -18.25 -15.58 -6.06
C VAL A 111 -18.69 -15.07 -4.68
N LEU A 112 -18.30 -13.84 -4.30
CA LEU A 112 -18.67 -13.26 -3.01
C LEU A 112 -20.19 -13.16 -2.82
N GLN A 113 -20.94 -12.88 -3.89
CA GLN A 113 -22.41 -12.79 -3.83
C GLN A 113 -23.08 -14.14 -3.57
N ARG A 114 -22.39 -15.25 -3.91
CA ARG A 114 -22.91 -16.62 -3.71
C ARG A 114 -22.57 -17.19 -2.34
N LEU A 115 -21.70 -16.53 -1.57
CA LEU A 115 -21.28 -16.99 -0.26
C LEU A 115 -22.32 -16.63 0.80
N LYS A 116 -22.44 -17.50 1.81
CA LYS A 116 -23.33 -17.26 2.96
C LYS A 116 -22.78 -16.07 3.77
N PRO A 117 -23.60 -15.03 4.06
CA PRO A 117 -23.15 -13.84 4.79
C PRO A 117 -22.48 -14.18 6.12
N VAL A 118 -23.09 -15.10 6.87
CA VAL A 118 -22.58 -15.53 8.18
C VAL A 118 -21.19 -16.13 8.07
N ALA A 119 -20.93 -16.95 7.06
CA ALA A 119 -19.62 -17.57 6.88
C ALA A 119 -18.55 -16.52 6.52
N VAL A 120 -18.86 -15.59 5.61
CA VAL A 120 -17.92 -14.53 5.21
C VAL A 120 -17.61 -13.62 6.39
N VAL A 121 -18.64 -13.16 7.11
CA VAL A 121 -18.47 -12.27 8.26
C VAL A 121 -17.69 -12.97 9.37
N ALA A 122 -18.07 -14.20 9.73
CA ALA A 122 -17.39 -14.94 10.80
C ALA A 122 -15.92 -15.23 10.46
N LEU A 123 -15.63 -15.70 9.24
CA LEU A 123 -14.25 -15.99 8.82
C LEU A 123 -13.41 -14.71 8.73
N SER A 124 -14.00 -13.61 8.26
CA SER A 124 -13.28 -12.35 8.16
C SER A 124 -13.00 -11.73 9.53
N LEU A 125 -13.96 -11.78 10.45
CA LEU A 125 -13.76 -11.35 11.83
C LEU A 125 -12.73 -12.23 12.55
N ALA A 126 -12.75 -13.54 12.30
CA ALA A 126 -11.74 -14.46 12.82
C ALA A 126 -10.34 -14.12 12.27
N ALA A 127 -10.22 -13.81 10.98
CA ALA A 127 -8.95 -13.40 10.37
C ALA A 127 -8.46 -12.06 10.93
N LEU A 128 -9.35 -11.07 11.10
CA LEU A 128 -9.02 -9.79 11.75
C LEU A 128 -8.57 -9.99 13.20
N ALA A 129 -9.30 -10.78 13.97
CA ALA A 129 -8.96 -11.07 15.36
C ALA A 129 -7.62 -11.80 15.46
N TYR A 130 -7.37 -12.77 14.57
CA TYR A 130 -6.10 -13.49 14.51
C TYR A 130 -4.93 -12.57 14.13
N GLY A 131 -5.06 -11.78 13.06
CA GLY A 131 -4.01 -10.84 12.64
C GLY A 131 -3.72 -9.78 13.72
N GLY A 132 -4.78 -9.25 14.34
CA GLY A 132 -4.66 -8.28 15.44
C GLY A 132 -4.01 -8.90 16.67
N TRP A 133 -4.49 -10.05 17.14
CA TRP A 133 -3.86 -10.76 18.26
C TRP A 133 -2.39 -11.07 17.93
N TYR A 134 -2.09 -11.63 16.77
CA TYR A 134 -0.71 -11.99 16.40
C TYR A 134 0.22 -10.78 16.46
N ALA A 135 -0.22 -9.62 15.95
CA ALA A 135 0.51 -8.35 16.08
C ALA A 135 0.74 -7.93 17.54
N PHE A 136 -0.30 -7.96 18.38
CA PHE A 136 -0.17 -7.62 19.80
C PHE A 136 0.71 -8.59 20.59
N ALA A 137 0.63 -9.89 20.30
CA ALA A 137 1.39 -10.91 21.01
C ALA A 137 2.88 -10.88 20.68
N HIS A 138 3.25 -10.50 19.45
CA HIS A 138 4.64 -10.43 18.99
C HIS A 138 5.18 -8.99 18.98
N GLN A 139 4.48 -8.05 19.62
CA GLN A 139 4.90 -6.64 19.71
C GLN A 139 6.30 -6.48 20.33
N GLY A 140 6.68 -7.36 21.26
CA GLY A 140 8.00 -7.32 21.90
C GLY A 140 9.17 -7.73 20.98
N GLU A 141 8.90 -8.41 19.87
CA GLU A 141 9.92 -8.86 18.92
C GLU A 141 10.27 -7.77 17.89
N PHE A 142 9.29 -6.94 17.52
CA PHE A 142 9.42 -5.90 16.50
C PHE A 142 9.57 -4.49 17.11
N GLY A 143 9.14 -4.28 18.36
CA GLY A 143 9.30 -3.00 19.07
C GLY A 143 8.33 -1.89 18.62
N THR A 144 7.47 -2.17 17.64
CA THR A 144 6.45 -1.27 17.11
C THR A 144 5.07 -1.94 17.03
N TYR A 145 4.03 -1.14 16.74
CA TYR A 145 2.69 -1.64 16.37
C TYR A 145 2.53 -1.76 14.85
N ASP A 146 3.62 -1.63 14.10
CA ASP A 146 3.53 -1.60 12.64
C ASP A 146 3.22 -3.00 12.11
N LEU A 147 2.13 -3.11 11.35
CA LEU A 147 1.73 -4.36 10.74
C LEU A 147 2.67 -4.72 9.59
N ASP A 148 3.33 -3.74 8.98
CA ASP A 148 4.23 -3.94 7.84
C ASP A 148 5.47 -4.77 8.24
N GLU A 149 5.88 -4.72 9.50
CA GLU A 149 6.99 -5.52 10.04
C GLU A 149 6.61 -6.98 10.29
N ASN A 150 5.31 -7.31 10.29
CA ASN A 150 4.79 -8.65 10.54
C ASN A 150 3.91 -9.15 9.38
N PRO A 151 4.52 -9.76 8.35
CA PRO A 151 3.83 -10.23 7.15
C PRO A 151 2.66 -11.18 7.42
N LEU A 152 2.73 -12.01 8.46
CA LEU A 152 1.64 -12.92 8.84
C LEU A 152 0.45 -12.14 9.42
N ALA A 153 0.71 -11.24 10.37
CA ALA A 153 -0.34 -10.38 10.94
C ALA A 153 -1.00 -9.56 9.84
N GLN A 154 -0.20 -8.95 8.97
CA GLN A 154 -0.65 -8.14 7.85
C GLN A 154 -1.52 -8.93 6.87
N ALA A 155 -1.12 -10.15 6.51
CA ALA A 155 -1.87 -10.99 5.59
C ALA A 155 -3.28 -11.30 6.13
N PHE A 156 -3.38 -11.74 7.39
CA PHE A 156 -4.67 -12.09 8.00
C PHE A 156 -5.55 -10.87 8.31
N TRP A 157 -4.95 -9.79 8.78
CA TRP A 157 -5.65 -8.53 9.01
C TRP A 157 -6.23 -7.98 7.71
N SER A 158 -5.39 -7.87 6.68
CA SER A 158 -5.81 -7.39 5.35
C SER A 158 -6.82 -8.33 4.70
N ALA A 159 -6.64 -9.65 4.84
CA ALA A 159 -7.60 -10.64 4.34
C ALA A 159 -8.99 -10.44 4.92
N GLY A 160 -9.11 -10.34 6.26
CA GLY A 160 -10.40 -10.13 6.90
C GLY A 160 -11.02 -8.78 6.56
N PHE A 161 -10.23 -7.71 6.55
CA PHE A 161 -10.72 -6.37 6.20
C PHE A 161 -11.22 -6.30 4.75
N VAL A 162 -10.40 -6.72 3.79
CA VAL A 162 -10.70 -6.64 2.36
C VAL A 162 -11.85 -7.59 1.99
N ALA A 163 -11.91 -8.79 2.58
CA ALA A 163 -13.02 -9.71 2.37
C ALA A 163 -14.36 -9.12 2.82
N LEU A 164 -14.42 -8.50 4.01
CA LEU A 164 -15.62 -7.80 4.47
C LEU A 164 -15.98 -6.66 3.53
N LEU A 165 -15.02 -5.78 3.23
CA LEU A 165 -15.26 -4.59 2.43
C LEU A 165 -15.79 -4.95 1.02
N MET A 166 -15.17 -5.94 0.37
CA MET A 166 -15.60 -6.42 -0.94
C MET A 166 -16.92 -7.18 -0.88
N TYR A 167 -17.18 -7.92 0.19
CA TYR A 167 -18.47 -8.58 0.39
C TYR A 167 -19.61 -7.56 0.56
N PHE A 168 -19.41 -6.56 1.41
CA PHE A 168 -20.37 -5.47 1.61
C PHE A 168 -20.65 -4.74 0.31
N LYS A 169 -19.60 -4.40 -0.45
CA LYS A 169 -19.74 -3.79 -1.78
C LYS A 169 -20.55 -4.67 -2.73
N ALA A 170 -20.26 -5.97 -2.79
CA ALA A 170 -20.91 -6.89 -3.71
C ALA A 170 -22.38 -7.18 -3.37
N HIS A 171 -22.77 -7.11 -2.08
CA HIS A 171 -24.11 -7.50 -1.61
C HIS A 171 -25.05 -6.31 -1.37
N TYR A 172 -24.53 -5.20 -0.86
CA TYR A 172 -25.35 -4.03 -0.53
C TYR A 172 -25.28 -2.94 -1.59
N ASP A 173 -24.57 -3.20 -2.71
CA ASP A 173 -24.35 -2.26 -3.80
C ASP A 173 -24.05 -0.86 -3.26
N VAL A 174 -23.12 -0.81 -2.30
CA VAL A 174 -22.71 0.44 -1.63
C VAL A 174 -21.92 1.24 -2.63
N ASP A 175 -22.62 1.81 -3.59
CA ASP A 175 -22.09 2.83 -4.45
C ASP A 175 -21.98 4.10 -3.61
N PHE A 176 -20.80 4.72 -3.68
CA PHE A 176 -20.56 6.06 -3.17
C PHE A 176 -21.45 7.13 -3.86
N ALA A 177 -22.46 6.74 -4.64
CA ALA A 177 -23.53 7.58 -5.14
C ALA A 177 -24.25 8.37 -4.02
N TRP A 178 -24.36 7.82 -2.80
CA TRP A 178 -24.87 8.60 -1.66
C TRP A 178 -23.91 9.72 -1.24
N LEU A 179 -22.59 9.52 -1.39
CA LEU A 179 -21.58 10.56 -1.19
C LEU A 179 -21.71 11.69 -2.23
N ALA A 180 -22.11 11.37 -3.47
CA ALA A 180 -22.40 12.36 -4.51
C ALA A 180 -23.56 13.31 -4.13
N ARG A 181 -24.40 12.92 -3.16
CA ARG A 181 -25.44 13.78 -2.59
C ARG A 181 -24.85 14.97 -1.81
N PHE A 182 -23.62 14.83 -1.30
CA PHE A 182 -22.89 15.90 -0.62
C PHE A 182 -21.86 16.52 -1.56
N LYS A 183 -22.23 17.61 -2.25
CA LYS A 183 -21.38 18.32 -3.22
C LYS A 183 -19.95 18.63 -2.75
N ARG A 184 -19.73 18.85 -1.45
CA ARG A 184 -18.39 19.09 -0.89
C ARG A 184 -17.54 17.83 -0.87
N LEU A 185 -18.14 16.72 -0.47
CA LEU A 185 -17.45 15.44 -0.36
C LEU A 185 -17.20 14.84 -1.75
N ASP A 186 -18.18 14.96 -2.65
CA ASP A 186 -18.03 14.64 -4.07
C ASP A 186 -16.87 15.41 -4.73
N ARG A 187 -16.72 16.70 -4.40
CA ARG A 187 -15.59 17.52 -4.87
C ARG A 187 -14.27 17.03 -4.28
N ILE A 188 -14.20 16.74 -2.98
CA ILE A 188 -12.99 16.18 -2.36
C ILE A 188 -12.60 14.88 -3.05
N VAL A 189 -13.53 13.93 -3.18
CA VAL A 189 -13.30 12.65 -3.87
C VAL A 189 -12.83 12.86 -5.31
N THR A 190 -13.42 13.82 -6.03
CA THR A 190 -13.01 14.15 -7.40
C THR A 190 -11.59 14.74 -7.47
N ILE A 191 -11.20 15.59 -6.51
CA ILE A 191 -9.84 16.13 -6.42
C ILE A 191 -8.83 15.01 -6.14
N PHE A 192 -9.15 14.15 -5.16
CA PHE A 192 -8.30 13.01 -4.80
C PHE A 192 -8.15 12.02 -5.95
N ASN A 193 -9.24 11.68 -6.63
CA ASN A 193 -9.21 10.74 -7.75
C ASN A 193 -8.51 11.35 -8.98
N GLY A 194 -8.75 12.64 -9.25
CA GLY A 194 -8.12 13.38 -10.34
C GLY A 194 -6.64 13.71 -10.10
N ARG A 195 -6.13 13.50 -8.89
CA ARG A 195 -4.72 13.68 -8.52
C ARG A 195 -4.13 12.46 -7.81
N ALA A 196 -4.74 11.29 -8.00
CA ALA A 196 -4.39 10.11 -7.26
C ALA A 196 -2.94 9.70 -7.49
N VAL A 197 -2.45 9.83 -8.74
CA VAL A 197 -1.07 9.48 -9.09
C VAL A 197 -0.08 10.47 -8.48
N THR A 198 -0.39 11.77 -8.47
CA THR A 198 0.44 12.82 -7.90
C THR A 198 0.52 12.63 -6.40
N ILE A 199 -0.62 12.44 -5.73
CA ILE A 199 -0.67 12.17 -4.30
C ILE A 199 0.11 10.90 -3.99
N TYR A 200 -0.09 9.82 -4.76
CA TYR A 200 0.62 8.55 -4.56
C TYR A 200 2.13 8.66 -4.79
N LEU A 201 2.61 9.47 -5.74
CA LEU A 201 4.05 9.64 -5.95
C LEU A 201 4.67 10.65 -4.98
N TRP A 202 3.93 11.71 -4.61
CA TRP A 202 4.43 12.78 -3.76
C TRP A 202 4.29 12.52 -2.27
N HIS A 203 3.41 11.63 -1.82
CA HIS A 203 3.25 11.40 -0.37
C HIS A 203 4.54 10.89 0.27
N GLU A 204 5.23 9.98 -0.40
CA GLU A 204 6.53 9.47 0.06
C GLU A 204 7.59 10.56 0.06
N ILE A 205 7.71 11.33 -1.02
CA ILE A 205 8.62 12.49 -1.06
C ILE A 205 8.29 13.48 0.06
N ALA A 206 7.02 13.71 0.36
CA ALA A 206 6.58 14.57 1.45
C ALA A 206 6.97 14.02 2.82
N LEU A 207 6.88 12.71 3.06
CA LEU A 207 7.36 12.07 4.28
C LEU A 207 8.88 12.19 4.42
N ILE A 208 9.62 11.98 3.33
CA ILE A 208 11.08 12.14 3.29
C ILE A 208 11.48 13.58 3.60
N LEU A 209 10.79 14.57 3.02
CA LEU A 209 11.03 15.99 3.25
C LEU A 209 10.56 16.46 4.63
N ALA A 210 9.58 15.77 5.24
CA ALA A 210 9.11 16.10 6.58
C ALA A 210 10.21 15.90 7.63
N VAL A 211 11.04 14.85 7.50
CA VAL A 211 12.14 14.57 8.45
C VAL A 211 13.14 15.74 8.57
N PRO A 212 13.84 16.18 7.51
CA PRO A 212 14.79 17.28 7.60
C PRO A 212 14.11 18.61 7.95
N LEU A 213 12.81 18.77 7.65
CA LEU A 213 12.05 19.96 8.03
C LEU A 213 11.78 19.99 9.55
N ILE A 214 11.42 18.84 10.13
CA ILE A 214 11.25 18.67 11.58
C ILE A 214 12.59 18.87 12.30
N ASP A 215 13.69 18.38 11.73
CA ASP A 215 15.04 18.63 12.26
C ASP A 215 15.41 20.12 12.27
N GLN A 216 14.91 20.93 11.33
CA GLN A 216 15.09 22.39 11.43
C GLN A 216 14.20 23.00 12.52
N PHE A 217 13.00 22.47 12.75
CA PHE A 217 12.14 22.94 13.84
C PHE A 217 12.74 22.64 15.21
N TRP A 218 13.49 21.55 15.36
CA TRP A 218 14.29 21.27 16.56
C TRP A 218 15.34 22.34 16.87
N LYS A 219 15.87 23.03 15.85
CA LYS A 219 16.89 24.08 16.05
C LYS A 219 16.31 25.41 16.56
N VAL A 220 14.99 25.53 16.62
CA VAL A 220 14.31 26.74 17.07
C VAL A 220 13.78 26.49 18.49
N PRO A 221 14.33 27.12 19.54
CA PRO A 221 13.98 26.84 20.93
C PRO A 221 12.49 27.05 21.27
N ALA A 222 11.81 27.94 20.52
CA ALA A 222 10.37 28.14 20.66
C ALA A 222 9.56 26.96 20.11
N PHE A 223 10.02 26.31 19.03
CA PHE A 223 9.32 25.18 18.42
C PHE A 223 9.56 23.89 19.21
N GLU A 224 10.78 23.65 19.67
CA GLU A 224 11.08 22.56 20.61
C GLU A 224 10.20 22.61 21.86
N LYS A 225 9.96 23.82 22.41
CA LYS A 225 9.18 23.99 23.64
C LYS A 225 7.66 23.85 23.47
N TRP A 226 7.12 24.17 22.29
CA TRP A 226 5.67 24.31 22.09
C TRP A 226 5.08 23.36 21.05
N LEU A 227 5.89 22.74 20.19
CA LEU A 227 5.43 21.79 19.17
C LEU A 227 5.73 20.34 19.58
N PRO A 228 4.81 19.40 19.31
CA PRO A 228 5.02 17.99 19.58
C PRO A 228 5.87 17.36 18.46
N LEU A 229 7.14 17.80 18.35
CA LEU A 229 8.07 17.39 17.27
C LEU A 229 8.36 15.88 17.26
N GLU A 230 8.29 15.22 18.42
CA GLU A 230 8.46 13.76 18.57
C GLU A 230 7.22 12.97 18.15
N SER A 231 6.07 13.63 17.94
CA SER A 231 4.81 12.95 17.64
C SER A 231 4.72 12.55 16.17
N GLN A 232 4.43 11.28 15.90
CA GLN A 232 4.12 10.79 14.55
C GLN A 232 2.96 11.55 13.89
N TRP A 233 1.99 12.03 14.68
CA TRP A 233 0.87 12.85 14.18
C TRP A 233 1.32 14.21 13.64
N PHE A 234 2.38 14.78 14.23
CA PHE A 234 2.95 16.03 13.77
C PHE A 234 3.68 15.82 12.44
N MET A 235 4.45 14.74 12.32
CA MET A 235 5.08 14.33 11.07
C MET A 235 4.05 14.06 9.96
N PHE A 236 2.96 13.36 10.28
CA PHE A 236 1.84 13.14 9.37
C PHE A 236 1.19 14.46 8.92
N GLY A 237 0.98 15.39 9.84
CA GLY A 237 0.44 16.72 9.53
C GLY A 237 1.33 17.53 8.58
N ILE A 238 2.65 17.50 8.79
CA ILE A 238 3.62 18.13 7.89
C ILE A 238 3.60 17.46 6.52
N GLY A 239 3.60 16.11 6.46
CA GLY A 239 3.51 15.36 5.22
C GLY A 239 2.29 15.78 4.40
N TRP A 240 1.12 15.87 5.04
CA TRP A 240 -0.10 16.37 4.39
C TRP A 240 0.02 17.81 3.91
N ALA A 241 0.60 18.71 4.71
CA ALA A 241 0.83 20.09 4.30
C ALA A 241 1.71 20.17 3.05
N LEU A 242 2.78 19.37 3.00
CA LEU A 242 3.66 19.27 1.83
C LEU A 242 2.93 18.70 0.60
N ILE A 243 2.09 17.68 0.78
CA ILE A 243 1.23 17.14 -0.30
C ILE A 243 0.26 18.23 -0.81
N TRP A 244 -0.39 18.97 0.09
CA TRP A 244 -1.29 20.07 -0.26
C TRP A 244 -0.58 21.18 -1.04
N ILE A 245 0.72 21.39 -0.82
CA ILE A 245 1.55 22.31 -1.59
C ILE A 245 2.00 21.69 -2.93
N ALA A 246 2.33 20.40 -2.96
CA ALA A 246 2.77 19.70 -4.16
C ALA A 246 1.65 19.54 -5.20
N VAL A 247 0.42 19.32 -4.73
CA VAL A 247 -0.79 19.16 -5.55
C VAL A 247 -0.98 20.30 -6.57
N PRO A 248 -1.03 21.59 -6.20
CA PRO A 248 -1.13 22.69 -7.16
C PRO A 248 0.14 22.90 -7.99
N LEU A 249 1.32 22.59 -7.45
CA LEU A 249 2.62 22.81 -8.13
C LEU A 249 2.87 21.81 -9.28
N VAL A 250 2.46 20.55 -9.13
CA VAL A 250 2.82 19.47 -10.06
C VAL A 250 1.61 18.76 -10.66
N GLY A 251 0.45 18.78 -9.99
CA GLY A 251 -0.71 18.00 -10.46
C GLY A 251 -1.35 18.51 -11.76
N TRP A 252 -0.95 19.67 -12.28
CA TRP A 252 -1.33 20.11 -13.64
C TRP A 252 -0.72 19.22 -14.74
N VAL A 253 0.39 18.51 -14.44
CA VAL A 253 1.03 17.57 -15.37
C VAL A 253 0.09 16.40 -15.68
N GLU A 254 -0.75 15.98 -14.73
CA GLU A 254 -1.76 14.94 -14.96
C GLU A 254 -2.88 15.40 -15.86
N ASP A 255 -3.35 16.64 -15.70
CA ASP A 255 -4.35 17.21 -16.61
C ASP A 255 -3.80 17.26 -18.05
N VAL A 256 -2.52 17.62 -18.21
CA VAL A 256 -1.83 17.63 -19.52
C VAL A 256 -1.68 16.21 -20.07
N ALA A 257 -1.27 15.24 -19.25
CA ALA A 257 -1.15 13.83 -19.64
C ALA A 257 -2.51 13.21 -20.04
N ALA A 258 -3.59 13.64 -19.37
CA ALA A 258 -4.96 13.24 -19.66
C ALA A 258 -5.61 14.02 -20.83
N LYS A 259 -4.85 14.89 -21.53
CA LYS A 259 -5.34 15.80 -22.59
C LYS A 259 -6.52 16.70 -22.16
N LYS A 260 -6.61 17.02 -20.87
CA LYS A 260 -7.59 17.93 -20.29
C LYS A 260 -6.97 19.32 -20.10
N LYS A 261 -7.82 20.35 -20.00
CA LYS A 261 -7.33 21.71 -19.68
C LYS A 261 -6.73 21.69 -18.27
N PRO A 262 -5.50 22.20 -18.08
CA PRO A 262 -4.86 22.22 -16.76
C PRO A 262 -5.68 23.06 -15.80
N LYS A 263 -6.07 22.47 -14.67
CA LYS A 263 -6.72 23.16 -13.56
C LYS A 263 -5.85 23.00 -12.33
N LEU A 264 -5.78 24.04 -11.49
CA LEU A 264 -5.08 23.96 -10.21
C LEU A 264 -5.87 23.14 -9.18
N LEU A 265 -7.20 23.09 -9.33
CA LEU A 265 -8.13 22.28 -8.55
C LEU A 265 -9.21 21.72 -9.51
N PRO A 266 -9.40 20.39 -9.60
CA PRO A 266 -10.44 19.76 -10.43
C PRO A 266 -11.86 20.25 -10.18
#